data_AF-A0A3M0ZT70-F1
#
_entry.id   AF-A0A3M0ZT70-F1
#
_cell.length_a   1.000
_cell.length_b   1.000
_cell.length_c   1.000
_cell.angle_alpha   90.00
_cell.angle_beta   90.00
_cell.angle_gamma   90.00
#
_symmetry.space_group_name_H-M   'P 1'
#
loop_
_entity.id
_entity.type
_entity.pdbx_description
1 polymer ?
#
loop_
_entity_poly.entity_id
_entity_poly.type
_entity_poly.pdbx_seq_one_letter_code
_entity_poly.pdbx_strand_id
1 'polypeptide(L)'
;KIWGNSSNNIYFVGRGGTIAHYDGRRWRRIESGTELDFQDIWGAWDEKKKGWQILAVASNKFFNQGNFLIQIDGQNALTVETDGLAWNLSSLWFIPGKQYFVAGGGFYFKETIFSPSPWEKYSGGVVTTYFTHRIRGTGLNHIVACGDFGELVHFNGVSWFNYTGQFLAHNSSQLGLAVTENLIVSCGQQGRDAVVVIGRLIKR
;
A
#
# COMPACT_ATOMS: atom_id res chain seq x y z
N LYS A 1 4.80 7.76 -7.75
CA LYS A 1 5.25 7.00 -6.56
C LYS A 1 6.61 6.40 -6.84
N ILE A 2 7.39 6.10 -5.81
CA ILE A 2 8.78 5.65 -5.93
C ILE A 2 9.02 4.48 -4.98
N TRP A 3 9.80 3.50 -5.42
CA TRP A 3 10.40 2.48 -4.57
C TRP A 3 11.80 2.17 -5.10
N GLY A 4 12.74 1.84 -4.23
CA GLY A 4 14.07 1.38 -4.61
C GLY A 4 14.81 0.81 -3.41
N ASN A 5 15.71 -0.14 -3.64
CA ASN A 5 16.53 -0.74 -2.58
C ASN A 5 17.96 -0.20 -2.55
N SER A 6 18.38 0.59 -3.55
CA SER A 6 19.70 1.21 -3.66
C SER A 6 19.67 2.38 -4.63
N SER A 7 20.74 3.18 -4.67
CA SER A 7 20.88 4.32 -5.59
C SER A 7 20.92 3.93 -7.07
N ASN A 8 21.13 2.64 -7.36
CA ASN A 8 21.22 2.08 -8.72
C ASN A 8 20.08 1.11 -9.05
N ASN A 9 19.01 1.06 -8.26
CA ASN A 9 17.83 0.25 -8.55
C ASN A 9 16.59 0.95 -7.99
N ILE A 10 16.00 1.82 -8.82
CA ILE A 10 14.88 2.68 -8.43
C ILE A 10 13.77 2.58 -9.47
N TYR A 11 12.55 2.33 -9.01
CA TYR A 11 11.34 2.28 -9.82
C TYR A 11 10.44 3.48 -9.50
N PHE A 12 9.94 4.10 -10.56
CA PHE A 12 8.90 5.12 -10.50
C PHE A 12 7.65 4.59 -11.18
N VAL A 13 6.50 4.86 -10.57
CA VAL A 13 5.20 4.61 -11.17
C VAL A 13 4.35 5.87 -11.12
N GLY A 14 3.47 6.09 -12.08
CA GLY A 14 2.72 7.34 -12.15
C GLY A 14 1.52 7.29 -13.08
N ARG A 15 1.21 8.46 -13.64
CA ARG A 15 0.03 8.67 -14.46
C ARG A 15 0.09 7.92 -15.78
N GLY A 16 -1.06 7.60 -16.36
CA GLY A 16 -1.15 6.97 -17.69
C GLY A 16 -0.44 5.63 -17.74
N GLY A 17 -0.49 4.85 -16.65
CA GLY A 17 0.19 3.56 -16.54
C GLY A 17 1.71 3.61 -16.64
N THR A 18 2.34 4.76 -16.35
CA THR A 18 3.80 4.90 -16.47
C THR A 18 4.52 4.07 -15.43
N ILE A 19 5.47 3.23 -15.87
CA ILE A 19 6.50 2.59 -15.05
C ILE A 19 7.86 2.95 -15.65
N ALA A 20 8.81 3.38 -14.81
CA ALA A 20 10.19 3.66 -15.20
C ALA A 20 11.18 3.08 -14.19
N HIS A 21 12.30 2.55 -14.67
CA HIS A 21 13.36 1.98 -13.86
C HIS A 21 14.70 2.67 -14.15
N TYR A 22 15.37 3.12 -13.10
CA TYR A 22 16.74 3.62 -13.12
C TYR A 22 17.72 2.60 -12.57
N ASP A 23 18.70 2.25 -13.39
CA ASP A 23 19.72 1.23 -13.11
C ASP A 23 21.04 1.82 -12.58
N GLY A 24 21.03 3.08 -12.11
CA GLY A 24 22.24 3.80 -11.70
C GLY A 24 22.95 4.53 -12.83
N ARG A 25 22.51 4.35 -14.08
CA ARG A 25 23.09 5.06 -15.24
C ARG A 25 22.03 5.68 -16.12
N ARG A 26 20.95 4.97 -16.41
CA ARG A 26 19.90 5.42 -17.33
C ARG A 26 18.51 5.04 -16.85
N TRP A 27 17.53 5.83 -17.29
CA TRP A 27 16.12 5.53 -17.16
C TRP A 27 15.64 4.67 -18.32
N ARG A 28 14.82 3.67 -18.02
CA ARG A 28 14.11 2.84 -19.02
C ARG A 28 12.63 2.77 -18.67
N ARG A 29 11.77 2.92 -19.67
CA ARG A 29 10.32 2.74 -19.52
C ARG A 29 10.01 1.25 -19.56
N ILE A 30 9.09 0.82 -18.69
CA ILE A 30 8.54 -0.54 -18.66
C ILE A 30 7.07 -0.43 -19.11
N GLU A 31 6.66 -1.29 -20.04
CA GLU A 31 5.26 -1.36 -20.47
C GLU A 31 4.42 -2.03 -19.38
N SER A 32 3.38 -1.35 -18.90
CA SER A 32 2.54 -1.83 -17.79
C SER A 32 1.30 -2.61 -18.23
N GLY A 33 0.91 -2.50 -19.50
CA GLY A 33 -0.33 -3.07 -20.02
C GLY A 33 -1.61 -2.35 -19.60
N THR A 34 -1.53 -1.16 -18.99
CA THR A 34 -2.68 -0.36 -18.57
C THR A 34 -2.41 1.13 -18.76
N GLU A 35 -3.48 1.93 -18.84
CA GLU A 35 -3.40 3.39 -18.83
C GLU A 35 -3.84 3.99 -17.48
N LEU A 36 -4.27 3.16 -16.53
CA LEU A 36 -4.67 3.65 -15.21
C LEU A 36 -3.48 4.24 -14.44
N ASP A 37 -3.77 5.26 -13.63
CA ASP A 37 -2.79 5.87 -12.76
C ASP A 37 -2.37 4.90 -11.65
N PHE A 38 -1.05 4.73 -11.47
CA PHE A 38 -0.52 3.97 -10.34
C PHE A 38 -0.64 4.77 -9.04
N GLN A 39 -1.34 4.18 -8.07
CA GLN A 39 -1.62 4.78 -6.77
C GLN A 39 -0.52 4.50 -5.74
N ASP A 40 0.21 3.38 -5.88
CA ASP A 40 1.31 3.00 -5.00
C ASP A 40 2.26 1.98 -5.64
N ILE A 41 3.47 1.89 -5.08
CA ILE A 41 4.46 0.85 -5.36
C ILE A 41 5.12 0.44 -4.05
N TRP A 42 5.33 -0.86 -3.89
CA TRP A 42 6.06 -1.42 -2.75
C TRP A 42 6.90 -2.60 -3.21
N GLY A 43 8.08 -2.76 -2.61
CA GLY A 43 8.91 -3.92 -2.80
C GLY A 43 9.50 -4.42 -1.48
N ALA A 44 9.65 -5.73 -1.39
CA ALA A 44 10.13 -6.44 -0.21
C ALA A 44 11.00 -7.62 -0.64
N TRP A 45 11.94 -8.00 0.24
CA TRP A 45 12.86 -9.10 -0.01
C TRP A 45 12.14 -10.44 0.12
N ASP A 46 12.24 -11.26 -0.91
CA ASP A 46 11.76 -12.64 -0.92
C ASP A 46 12.90 -13.57 -0.49
N GLU A 47 12.78 -14.10 0.73
CA GLU A 47 13.78 -14.99 1.30
C GLU A 47 13.94 -16.32 0.55
N LYS A 48 12.87 -16.81 -0.09
CA LYS A 48 12.91 -18.07 -0.83
C LYS A 48 13.59 -17.89 -2.18
N LYS A 49 13.30 -16.78 -2.87
CA LYS A 49 13.86 -16.47 -4.19
C LYS A 49 15.19 -15.71 -4.14
N LYS A 50 15.60 -15.22 -2.96
CA LYS A 50 16.79 -14.38 -2.75
C LYS A 50 16.81 -13.18 -3.69
N GLY A 51 15.68 -12.48 -3.76
CA GLY A 51 15.51 -11.31 -4.63
C GLY A 51 14.38 -10.40 -4.16
N TRP A 52 14.32 -9.20 -4.75
CA TRP A 52 13.24 -8.26 -4.46
C TRP A 52 12.00 -8.61 -5.27
N GLN A 53 10.88 -8.76 -4.58
CA GLN A 53 9.57 -8.77 -5.22
C GLN A 53 9.00 -7.35 -5.16
N ILE A 54 8.47 -6.87 -6.28
CA ILE A 54 7.95 -5.50 -6.42
C ILE A 54 6.53 -5.60 -6.97
N LEU A 55 5.59 -4.92 -6.30
CA LEU A 55 4.21 -4.79 -6.75
C LEU A 55 3.81 -3.31 -6.83
N ALA A 56 2.99 -2.99 -7.82
CA ALA A 56 2.37 -1.68 -7.99
C ALA A 56 0.87 -1.84 -8.20
N VAL A 57 0.07 -0.94 -7.64
CA VAL A 57 -1.38 -0.94 -7.78
C VAL A 57 -1.84 0.27 -8.61
N ALA A 58 -2.65 0.02 -9.63
CA ALA A 58 -3.25 1.04 -10.48
C ALA A 58 -4.77 0.96 -10.40
N SER A 59 -5.40 2.13 -10.34
CA SER A 59 -6.84 2.28 -10.24
C SER A 59 -7.22 3.74 -10.50
N ASN A 60 -8.51 3.98 -10.70
CA ASN A 60 -9.08 5.31 -10.55
C ASN A 60 -9.85 5.36 -9.21
N LYS A 61 -9.63 6.41 -8.42
CA LYS A 61 -10.27 6.54 -7.10
C LYS A 61 -11.73 7.04 -7.16
N PHE A 62 -12.10 7.70 -8.25
CA PHE A 62 -13.35 8.45 -8.38
C PHE A 62 -14.33 7.79 -9.36
N PHE A 63 -13.82 7.11 -10.39
CA PHE A 63 -14.63 6.48 -11.42
C PHE A 63 -14.27 5.00 -11.56
N ASN A 64 -15.28 4.14 -11.68
CA ASN A 64 -15.04 2.72 -11.89
C ASN A 64 -14.50 2.46 -13.29
N GLN A 65 -13.18 2.30 -13.38
CA GLN A 65 -12.43 1.93 -14.59
C GLN A 65 -11.67 0.62 -14.39
N GLY A 66 -12.06 -0.17 -13.38
CA GLY A 66 -11.34 -1.36 -12.95
C GLY A 66 -10.11 -1.05 -12.10
N ASN A 67 -9.35 -2.10 -11.80
CA ASN A 67 -8.10 -2.04 -11.06
C ASN A 67 -7.08 -3.00 -11.68
N PHE A 68 -5.79 -2.72 -11.46
CA PHE A 68 -4.69 -3.59 -11.84
C PHE A 68 -3.70 -3.70 -10.69
N LEU A 69 -3.23 -4.92 -10.44
CA LEU A 69 -2.05 -5.19 -9.63
C LEU A 69 -0.95 -5.70 -10.56
N ILE A 70 0.20 -5.05 -10.55
CA ILE A 70 1.31 -5.33 -11.47
C ILE A 70 2.52 -5.78 -10.67
N GLN A 71 3.04 -6.98 -10.95
CA GLN A 71 4.34 -7.42 -10.51
C GLN A 71 5.41 -6.92 -11.47
N ILE A 72 6.44 -6.27 -10.94
CA ILE A 72 7.58 -5.77 -11.71
C ILE A 72 8.76 -6.68 -11.46
N ASP A 73 9.36 -7.18 -12.53
CA ASP A 73 10.57 -8.01 -12.51
C ASP A 73 11.60 -7.46 -13.50
N GLY A 74 12.53 -6.66 -12.98
CA GLY A 74 13.59 -6.01 -13.75
C GLY A 74 13.08 -5.00 -14.77
N GLN A 75 12.84 -5.45 -16.00
CA GLN A 75 12.30 -4.64 -17.10
C GLN A 75 10.96 -5.18 -17.62
N ASN A 76 10.39 -6.16 -16.94
CA ASN A 76 9.11 -6.78 -17.28
C ASN A 76 8.06 -6.38 -16.25
N ALA A 77 6.81 -6.32 -16.69
CA ALA A 77 5.64 -6.14 -15.85
C ALA A 77 4.63 -7.25 -16.15
N LEU A 78 4.06 -7.84 -15.11
CA LEU A 78 3.09 -8.93 -15.20
C LEU A 78 1.85 -8.56 -14.39
N THR A 79 0.68 -8.65 -15.02
CA THR A 79 -0.59 -8.47 -14.31
C THR A 79 -0.82 -9.64 -13.36
N VAL A 80 -1.21 -9.30 -12.14
CA VAL A 80 -1.59 -10.21 -11.06
C VAL A 80 -3.11 -10.25 -10.98
N GLU A 81 -3.67 -11.43 -10.70
CA GLU A 81 -5.11 -11.62 -10.51
C GLU A 81 -5.68 -10.69 -9.42
N THR A 82 -6.80 -10.04 -9.74
CA THR A 82 -7.43 -9.05 -8.87
C THR A 82 -8.86 -9.42 -8.47
N ASP A 83 -9.29 -10.64 -8.75
CA ASP A 83 -10.61 -11.10 -8.33
C ASP A 83 -10.81 -10.91 -6.81
N GLY A 84 -12.00 -10.46 -6.41
CA GLY A 84 -12.33 -10.07 -5.04
C GLY A 84 -11.91 -8.65 -4.61
N LEU A 85 -11.04 -7.96 -5.35
CA LEU A 85 -10.64 -6.58 -5.04
C LEU A 85 -11.68 -5.55 -5.51
N ALA A 86 -11.82 -4.45 -4.76
CA ALA A 86 -12.57 -3.28 -5.22
C ALA A 86 -11.87 -2.56 -6.38
N TRP A 87 -12.62 -1.79 -7.16
CA TRP A 87 -12.09 -1.02 -8.29
C TRP A 87 -11.21 0.16 -7.85
N ASN A 88 -11.51 0.78 -6.71
CA ASN A 88 -10.80 1.97 -6.20
C ASN A 88 -9.75 1.60 -5.15
N LEU A 89 -8.65 1.00 -5.58
CA LEU A 89 -7.51 0.69 -4.71
C LEU A 89 -6.59 1.92 -4.53
N SER A 90 -5.72 1.92 -3.51
CA SER A 90 -4.89 3.10 -3.21
C SER A 90 -3.47 2.77 -2.76
N SER A 91 -3.27 1.60 -2.15
CA SER A 91 -2.02 1.24 -1.50
C SER A 91 -1.89 -0.27 -1.32
N LEU A 92 -0.66 -0.73 -1.22
CA LEU A 92 -0.34 -2.13 -0.96
C LEU A 92 0.90 -2.23 -0.07
N TRP A 93 0.99 -3.31 0.69
CA TRP A 93 2.16 -3.68 1.47
C TRP A 93 2.17 -5.20 1.67
N PHE A 94 3.35 -5.82 1.68
CA PHE A 94 3.46 -7.26 1.79
C PHE A 94 4.80 -7.73 2.34
N ILE A 95 4.81 -8.99 2.80
CA ILE A 95 6.00 -9.81 3.01
C ILE A 95 5.87 -11.03 2.08
N PRO A 96 6.82 -11.23 1.14
CA PRO A 96 6.74 -12.30 0.15
C PRO A 96 6.54 -13.68 0.78
N GLY A 97 5.54 -14.40 0.30
CA GLY A 97 5.22 -15.76 0.75
C GLY A 97 4.76 -15.86 2.20
N LYS A 98 4.32 -14.75 2.79
CA LYS A 98 3.72 -14.69 4.13
C LYS A 98 2.35 -14.05 4.08
N GLN A 99 2.28 -12.79 3.64
CA GLN A 99 1.04 -12.03 3.66
C GLN A 99 1.13 -10.83 2.73
N TYR A 100 0.08 -10.61 1.96
CA TYR A 100 -0.09 -9.46 1.08
C TYR A 100 -1.35 -8.72 1.48
N PHE A 101 -1.24 -7.39 1.53
CA PHE A 101 -2.36 -6.51 1.78
C PHE A 101 -2.52 -5.49 0.66
N VAL A 102 -3.78 -5.24 0.31
CA VAL A 102 -4.18 -4.20 -0.63
C VAL A 102 -5.33 -3.43 0.00
N ALA A 103 -5.27 -2.10 -0.06
CA ALA A 103 -6.22 -1.21 0.59
C ALA A 103 -6.75 -0.14 -0.38
N GLY A 104 -7.89 0.47 -0.04
CA GLY A 104 -8.59 1.47 -0.84
C GLY A 104 -10.07 1.54 -0.43
N GLY A 105 -10.98 1.27 -1.36
CA GLY A 105 -12.41 1.04 -1.11
C GLY A 105 -12.73 -0.27 -0.37
N GLY A 106 -11.87 -0.64 0.57
CA GLY A 106 -11.87 -1.88 1.32
C GLY A 106 -10.46 -2.26 1.76
N PHE A 107 -10.38 -3.29 2.59
CA PHE A 107 -9.14 -3.82 3.12
C PHE A 107 -9.06 -5.31 2.80
N TYR A 108 -8.07 -5.70 2.01
CA TYR A 108 -7.99 -7.02 1.40
C TYR A 108 -6.67 -7.69 1.72
N PHE A 109 -6.69 -9.01 1.79
CA PHE A 109 -5.50 -9.78 2.04
C PHE A 109 -5.45 -11.10 1.29
N LYS A 110 -4.23 -11.63 1.15
CA LYS A 110 -3.95 -12.92 0.53
C LYS A 110 -2.61 -13.45 1.03
N GLU A 111 -2.47 -14.75 1.22
CA GLU A 111 -1.18 -15.36 1.61
C GLU A 111 -0.13 -15.23 0.48
N THR A 112 -0.58 -15.38 -0.76
CA THR A 112 0.27 -15.31 -1.96
C THR A 112 -0.50 -14.81 -3.17
N ILE A 113 0.16 -13.97 -3.98
CA ILE A 113 -0.40 -13.48 -5.25
C ILE A 113 -0.47 -14.55 -6.35
N PHE A 114 0.19 -15.70 -6.16
CA PHE A 114 0.20 -16.79 -7.13
C PHE A 114 -0.96 -17.79 -6.94
N SER A 115 -1.76 -17.63 -5.87
CA SER A 115 -2.94 -18.46 -5.65
C SER A 115 -4.07 -18.07 -6.60
N PRO A 116 -4.82 -19.02 -7.19
CA PRO A 116 -5.98 -18.73 -8.03
C PRO A 116 -7.20 -18.28 -7.23
N SER A 117 -7.22 -18.47 -5.90
CA SER A 117 -8.35 -18.04 -5.07
C SER A 117 -8.50 -16.51 -5.10
N PRO A 118 -9.73 -15.98 -5.00
CA PRO A 118 -9.96 -14.53 -4.93
C PRO A 118 -9.27 -13.90 -3.71
N TRP A 119 -9.03 -12.59 -3.77
CA TRP A 119 -8.59 -11.82 -2.60
C TRP A 119 -9.68 -11.81 -1.53
N GLU A 120 -9.28 -11.99 -0.28
CA GLU A 120 -10.21 -12.00 0.84
C GLU A 120 -10.38 -10.59 1.38
N LYS A 121 -11.63 -10.13 1.47
CA LYS A 121 -11.95 -8.87 2.15
C LYS A 121 -11.96 -9.12 3.66
N TYR A 122 -11.22 -8.32 4.40
CA TYR A 122 -11.24 -8.39 5.85
C TYR A 122 -12.63 -8.01 6.39
N SER A 123 -13.25 -8.91 7.15
CA SER A 123 -14.61 -8.78 7.69
C SER A 123 -14.69 -8.92 9.22
N GLY A 124 -13.56 -9.18 9.89
CA GLY A 124 -13.45 -9.47 11.32
C GLY A 124 -13.55 -8.27 12.28
N GLY A 125 -14.47 -7.34 12.03
CA GLY A 125 -14.67 -6.11 12.83
C GLY A 125 -14.27 -4.83 12.10
N VAL A 126 -14.31 -3.69 12.79
CA VAL A 126 -14.04 -2.37 12.21
C VAL A 126 -12.54 -2.17 11.98
N VAL A 127 -12.01 -2.70 10.88
CA VAL A 127 -10.64 -2.40 10.44
C VAL A 127 -10.60 -1.06 9.76
N THR A 128 -11.48 -0.82 8.79
CA THR A 128 -11.60 0.49 8.13
C THR A 128 -13.07 0.77 7.83
N THR A 129 -13.59 1.89 8.31
CA THR A 129 -14.94 2.38 7.96
C THR A 129 -14.89 3.27 6.73
N TYR A 130 -13.72 3.83 6.44
CA TYR A 130 -13.53 4.84 5.42
C TYR A 130 -12.55 4.38 4.34
N PHE A 131 -12.37 5.22 3.32
CA PHE A 131 -11.41 4.94 2.27
C PHE A 131 -9.99 4.99 2.84
N THR A 132 -9.26 3.89 2.72
CA THR A 132 -7.88 3.81 3.16
C THR A 132 -6.97 4.39 2.09
N HIS A 133 -6.05 5.28 2.43
CA HIS A 133 -5.12 5.88 1.47
C HIS A 133 -3.74 5.23 1.49
N ARG A 134 -3.29 4.72 2.64
CA ARG A 134 -1.99 4.08 2.80
C ARG A 134 -2.04 2.93 3.77
N ILE A 135 -1.26 1.89 3.45
CA ILE A 135 -0.90 0.82 4.37
C ILE A 135 0.61 0.63 4.37
N ARG A 136 1.23 0.50 5.53
CA ARG A 136 2.66 0.21 5.71
C ARG A 136 2.85 -0.67 6.93
N GLY A 137 3.93 -1.44 6.95
CA GLY A 137 4.30 -2.23 8.12
C GLY A 137 5.79 -2.51 8.18
N THR A 138 6.24 -2.90 9.35
CA THR A 138 7.61 -3.39 9.59
C THR A 138 7.65 -4.88 9.90
N GLY A 139 6.49 -5.52 10.06
CA GLY A 139 6.36 -6.95 10.35
C GLY A 139 4.91 -7.42 10.31
N LEU A 140 4.68 -8.73 10.38
CA LEU A 140 3.33 -9.32 10.38
C LEU A 140 2.48 -8.90 11.59
N ASN A 141 3.13 -8.40 12.64
CA ASN A 141 2.52 -7.95 13.88
C ASN A 141 2.63 -6.43 14.08
N HIS A 142 3.04 -5.68 13.05
CA HIS A 142 3.15 -4.24 13.12
C HIS A 142 2.84 -3.66 11.74
N ILE A 143 1.54 -3.55 11.48
CA ILE A 143 0.98 -3.04 10.22
C ILE A 143 0.04 -1.90 10.56
N VAL A 144 0.19 -0.79 9.88
CA VAL A 144 -0.60 0.42 10.09
C VAL A 144 -1.26 0.81 8.79
N ALA A 145 -2.50 1.26 8.86
CA ALA A 145 -3.19 1.87 7.74
C ALA A 145 -3.81 3.19 8.16
N CYS A 146 -3.90 4.13 7.21
CA CYS A 146 -4.54 5.42 7.44
C CYS A 146 -5.47 5.79 6.27
N GLY A 147 -6.50 6.56 6.57
CA GLY A 147 -7.59 6.85 5.65
C GLY A 147 -8.25 8.21 5.88
N ASP A 148 -9.46 8.34 5.35
CA ASP A 148 -10.31 9.50 5.57
C ASP A 148 -10.90 9.54 6.99
N PHE A 149 -11.40 10.70 7.40
CA PHE A 149 -12.05 10.93 8.70
C PHE A 149 -11.21 10.47 9.89
N GLY A 150 -9.93 10.86 9.89
CA GLY A 150 -8.99 10.58 10.97
C GLY A 150 -8.71 9.09 11.17
N GLU A 151 -8.99 8.26 10.17
CA GLU A 151 -8.75 6.82 10.28
C GLU A 151 -7.25 6.54 10.39
N LEU A 152 -6.90 5.89 11.49
CA LEU A 152 -5.58 5.32 11.74
C LEU A 152 -5.79 4.00 12.48
N VAL A 153 -5.40 2.90 11.86
CA VAL A 153 -5.58 1.55 12.41
C VAL A 153 -4.27 0.80 12.46
N HIS A 154 -4.11 -0.06 13.47
CA HIS A 154 -2.87 -0.80 13.72
C HIS A 154 -3.18 -2.28 13.99
N PHE A 155 -2.51 -3.17 13.28
CA PHE A 155 -2.53 -4.60 13.50
C PHE A 155 -1.34 -5.03 14.35
N ASN A 156 -1.61 -5.66 15.49
CA ASN A 156 -0.61 -6.12 16.43
C ASN A 156 -0.22 -7.61 16.25
N GLY A 157 -0.67 -8.26 15.16
CA GLY A 157 -0.47 -9.69 14.91
C GLY A 157 -1.64 -10.57 15.35
N VAL A 158 -2.60 -10.01 16.09
CA VAL A 158 -3.80 -10.71 16.56
C VAL A 158 -5.06 -10.00 16.07
N SER A 159 -5.15 -8.69 16.30
CA SER A 159 -6.32 -7.90 15.95
C SER A 159 -5.91 -6.50 15.49
N TRP A 160 -6.84 -5.87 14.76
CA TRP A 160 -6.73 -4.47 14.40
C TRP A 160 -7.31 -3.61 15.52
N PHE A 161 -6.59 -2.56 15.89
CA PHE A 161 -7.06 -1.51 16.76
C PHE A 161 -7.30 -0.24 15.94
N ASN A 162 -8.42 0.44 16.18
CA ASN A 162 -8.78 1.66 15.49
C ASN A 162 -8.64 2.88 16.41
N TYR A 163 -7.77 3.82 16.03
CA TYR A 163 -7.48 5.04 16.78
C TYR A 163 -8.34 6.24 16.36
N THR A 164 -9.32 6.07 15.47
CA THR A 164 -10.24 7.16 15.10
C THR A 164 -10.86 7.79 16.34
N GLY A 165 -10.85 9.12 16.41
CA GLY A 165 -11.36 9.88 17.55
C GLY A 165 -10.43 9.96 18.77
N GLN A 166 -9.29 9.26 18.77
CA GLN A 166 -8.31 9.32 19.86
C GLN A 166 -7.32 10.49 19.73
N PHE A 167 -7.39 11.25 18.65
CA PHE A 167 -6.58 12.44 18.41
C PHE A 167 -7.40 13.56 17.76
N LEU A 168 -6.91 14.79 17.88
CA LEU A 168 -7.65 16.01 17.49
C LEU A 168 -8.02 16.06 16.00
N ALA A 169 -7.23 15.44 15.14
CA ALA A 169 -7.45 15.43 13.69
C ALA A 169 -8.43 14.34 13.20
N HIS A 170 -9.49 14.09 13.97
CA HIS A 170 -10.49 13.04 13.71
C HIS A 170 -11.34 13.27 12.45
N ASN A 171 -11.28 14.45 11.81
CA ASN A 171 -11.97 14.74 10.54
C ASN A 171 -11.00 14.93 9.36
N SER A 172 -9.72 14.58 9.55
CA SER A 172 -8.69 14.77 8.53
C SER A 172 -8.59 13.60 7.54
N SER A 173 -8.17 13.86 6.32
CA SER A 173 -7.76 12.80 5.37
C SER A 173 -6.26 12.54 5.52
N GLN A 174 -5.89 11.37 6.02
CA GLN A 174 -4.49 10.95 6.17
C GLN A 174 -4.02 10.26 4.88
N LEU A 175 -3.16 10.95 4.11
CA LEU A 175 -2.80 10.60 2.73
C LEU A 175 -1.41 9.94 2.61
N GLY A 176 -0.55 10.18 3.59
CA GLY A 176 0.80 9.66 3.69
C GLY A 176 0.98 8.91 5.00
N LEU A 177 1.82 7.87 4.96
CA LEU A 177 2.12 7.03 6.13
C LEU A 177 3.56 6.53 6.02
N ALA A 178 4.31 6.65 7.12
CA ALA A 178 5.60 6.05 7.34
C ALA A 178 5.60 5.34 8.70
N VAL A 179 6.21 4.16 8.74
CA VAL A 179 6.24 3.31 9.93
C VAL A 179 7.67 2.78 10.12
N THR A 180 8.18 2.91 11.33
CA THR A 180 9.38 2.24 11.82
C THR A 180 9.00 1.32 12.98
N GLU A 181 9.97 0.62 13.57
CA GLU A 181 9.69 -0.23 14.74
C GLU A 181 9.05 0.51 15.92
N ASN A 182 9.35 1.81 16.08
CA ASN A 182 8.96 2.59 17.24
C ASN A 182 8.18 3.87 16.90
N LEU A 183 8.04 4.23 15.63
CA LEU A 183 7.43 5.48 15.20
C LEU A 183 6.42 5.24 14.08
N ILE A 184 5.27 5.86 14.21
CA ILE A 184 4.23 5.94 13.20
C ILE A 184 4.06 7.43 12.89
N VAL A 185 4.20 7.80 11.61
CA VAL A 185 3.93 9.17 11.16
C VAL A 185 2.94 9.11 10.04
N SER A 186 1.78 9.74 10.21
CA SER A 186 0.85 9.99 9.13
C SER A 186 0.77 11.49 8.84
N CYS A 187 0.60 11.82 7.56
CA CYS A 187 0.39 13.20 7.13
C CYS A 187 -0.83 13.30 6.23
N GLY A 188 -1.52 14.43 6.33
CA GLY A 188 -2.83 14.61 5.75
C GLY A 188 -3.26 16.06 5.75
N GLN A 189 -4.57 16.25 5.57
CA GLN A 189 -5.17 17.57 5.54
C GLN A 189 -6.53 17.58 6.23
N GLN A 190 -6.88 18.73 6.81
CA GLN A 190 -8.21 19.02 7.33
C GLN A 190 -8.60 20.43 6.86
N GLY A 191 -9.55 20.51 5.92
CA GLY A 191 -9.84 21.77 5.25
C GLY A 191 -8.60 22.30 4.51
N ARG A 192 -8.08 23.45 4.94
CA ARG A 192 -6.86 24.06 4.37
C ARG A 192 -5.60 23.76 5.18
N ASP A 193 -5.74 23.10 6.32
CA ASP A 193 -4.64 22.87 7.25
C ASP A 193 -3.96 21.54 6.95
N ALA A 194 -2.63 21.55 6.96
CA ALA A 194 -1.85 20.33 6.96
C ALA A 194 -1.91 19.70 8.35
N VAL A 195 -2.07 18.38 8.39
CA VAL A 195 -2.12 17.60 9.62
C VAL A 195 -0.98 16.60 9.62
N VAL A 196 -0.28 16.51 10.75
CA VAL A 196 0.69 15.44 11.01
C VAL A 196 0.29 14.75 12.32
N VAL A 197 0.18 13.43 12.30
CA VAL A 197 -0.04 12.61 13.49
C VAL A 197 1.20 11.77 13.71
N ILE A 198 1.72 11.81 14.94
CA ILE A 198 2.91 11.07 15.35
C ILE A 198 2.51 10.14 16.50
N GLY A 199 2.59 8.84 16.25
CA GLY A 199 2.44 7.80 17.25
C GLY A 199 3.81 7.21 17.60
N ARG A 200 4.04 6.94 18.89
CA ARG A 200 5.24 6.23 19.35
C ARG A 200 4.84 4.96 20.06
N LEU A 201 5.42 3.84 19.66
CA LEU A 201 5.24 2.60 20.41
C LEU A 201 6.04 2.69 21.72
N ILE A 202 5.32 2.57 22.84
CA ILE A 202 5.94 2.51 24.16
C ILE A 202 6.08 1.03 24.51
N LYS A 203 7.32 0.52 24.50
CA LYS A 203 7.63 -0.77 25.11
C LYS A 203 7.39 -0.62 26.61
N ARG A 204 6.41 -1.35 27.14
CA ARG A 204 6.25 -1.55 28.58
C ARG A 204 7.13 -2.71 29.03
#